data_AF-A0A7D4BCG9-F1
#
_entry.id   AF-A0A7D4BCG9-F1
#
_cell.length_a   1.000
_cell.length_b   1.000
_cell.length_c   1.000
_cell.angle_alpha   90.00
_cell.angle_beta   90.00
_cell.angle_gamma   90.00
#
_symmetry.space_group_name_H-M   'P 1'
#
loop_
_entity.id
_entity.type
_entity.pdbx_description
1 polymer ?
#
loop_
_entity_poly.entity_id
_entity_poly.type
_entity_poly.pdbx_seq_one_letter_code
_entity_poly.pdbx_strand_id
1 'polypeptide(L)'
;MEVLQLLPFGDYNGNTISNLLVITVEDKDADNIENYLFGATISAALSEIEEFLGTDYEQQPGSLRYDTTEQALEKMDCSELVARFLQKVCGLEEVPHPFYTSLMLSSMRDGRFDSFLQHVKNSEEEDFKDIRPGDVFLWSRSSSDGHTGVVVSYDKETDKVTVIEAIGSLGASEESLSKDLDGYCKSCIRKSIYTRTGKALYKHEGWKGYFRPVTTK
;
A
#
# COMPACT_ATOMS: atom_id res chain seq x y z
N MET A 1 12.15 -27.48 -14.93
CA MET A 1 11.63 -26.72 -16.10
C MET A 1 10.16 -26.46 -15.81
N GLU A 2 9.89 -25.37 -15.10
CA GLU A 2 8.54 -24.91 -14.84
C GLU A 2 7.97 -24.13 -16.03
N VAL A 3 6.67 -24.29 -16.26
CA VAL A 3 5.90 -23.52 -17.23
C VAL A 3 5.19 -22.43 -16.44
N LEU A 4 5.68 -21.20 -16.54
CA LEU A 4 5.00 -20.02 -16.00
C LEU A 4 3.93 -19.59 -17.02
N GLN A 5 2.67 -19.64 -16.59
CA GLN A 5 1.53 -19.20 -17.38
C GLN A 5 1.23 -17.74 -17.07
N LEU A 6 1.55 -16.84 -17.99
CA LEU A 6 1.17 -15.44 -17.85
C LEU A 6 -0.32 -15.25 -18.20
N LEU A 7 -1.07 -14.61 -17.32
CA LEU A 7 -2.43 -14.17 -17.58
C LEU A 7 -2.45 -12.93 -18.49
N PRO A 8 -3.52 -12.72 -19.28
CA PRO A 8 -3.54 -11.68 -20.30
C PRO A 8 -3.41 -10.27 -19.69
N PHE A 9 -2.48 -9.49 -20.26
CA PHE A 9 -2.39 -8.05 -20.04
C PHE A 9 -3.30 -7.34 -21.05
N GLY A 10 -4.20 -6.48 -20.56
CA GLY A 10 -5.01 -5.60 -21.42
C GLY A 10 -4.14 -4.48 -22.03
N ASP A 11 -4.39 -4.11 -23.28
CA ASP A 11 -3.82 -2.89 -23.85
C ASP A 11 -4.59 -1.65 -23.34
N TYR A 12 -3.97 -0.47 -23.50
CA TYR A 12 -4.53 0.83 -23.11
C TYR A 12 -5.85 1.22 -23.81
N ASN A 13 -6.40 0.39 -24.71
CA ASN A 13 -7.63 0.63 -25.46
C ASN A 13 -8.77 -0.35 -25.13
N GLY A 14 -8.63 -1.17 -24.08
CA GLY A 14 -9.71 -2.06 -23.64
C GLY A 14 -10.01 -3.23 -24.58
N ASN A 15 -9.11 -3.53 -25.52
CA ASN A 15 -9.20 -4.74 -26.33
C ASN A 15 -8.49 -5.90 -25.62
N THR A 16 -9.22 -6.99 -25.35
CA THR A 16 -8.65 -8.22 -24.80
C THR A 16 -7.80 -8.91 -25.87
N ILE A 17 -6.50 -8.60 -25.91
CA ILE A 17 -5.55 -9.37 -26.72
C ILE A 17 -5.17 -10.61 -25.90
N SER A 18 -5.74 -11.75 -26.24
CA SER A 18 -5.36 -13.06 -25.64
C SER A 18 -4.04 -13.55 -26.26
N ASN A 19 -2.95 -12.81 -26.04
CA ASN A 19 -1.62 -13.29 -26.37
C ASN A 19 -1.08 -14.06 -25.16
N LEU A 20 -1.23 -15.39 -25.21
CA LEU A 20 -0.60 -16.29 -24.26
C LEU A 20 0.92 -16.28 -24.53
N LEU A 21 1.66 -15.47 -23.76
CA LEU A 21 3.11 -15.52 -23.75
C LEU A 21 3.54 -16.64 -22.80
N VAL A 22 3.90 -17.80 -23.36
CA VAL A 22 4.51 -18.88 -22.59
C VAL A 22 6.02 -18.65 -22.56
N ILE A 23 6.57 -18.29 -21.40
CA ILE A 23 8.01 -18.19 -21.20
C ILE A 23 8.45 -19.47 -20.50
N THR A 24 9.21 -20.31 -21.19
CA THR A 24 9.93 -21.43 -20.57
C THR A 24 11.26 -20.93 -20.02
N VAL A 25 11.47 -21.07 -18.73
CA VAL A 25 12.74 -20.72 -18.07
C VAL A 25 13.33 -21.92 -17.34
N GLU A 26 14.66 -21.91 -17.17
CA GLU A 26 15.33 -22.85 -16.28
C GLU A 26 14.96 -22.53 -14.83
N ASP A 27 14.81 -23.54 -13.96
CA ASP A 27 14.26 -23.36 -12.60
C ASP A 27 15.02 -22.32 -11.75
N LYS A 28 16.31 -22.10 -12.04
CA LYS A 28 17.15 -21.07 -11.39
C LYS A 28 16.75 -19.62 -11.72
N ASP A 29 15.99 -19.43 -12.81
CA ASP A 29 15.60 -18.12 -13.33
C ASP A 29 14.11 -17.82 -13.07
N ALA A 30 13.33 -18.80 -12.61
CA ALA A 30 11.92 -18.63 -12.26
C ALA A 30 11.72 -17.66 -11.08
N ASP A 31 12.53 -17.81 -10.02
CA ASP A 31 12.50 -16.89 -8.87
C ASP A 31 12.83 -15.44 -9.28
N ASN A 32 13.73 -15.25 -10.24
CA ASN A 32 14.09 -13.91 -10.73
C ASN A 32 12.94 -13.28 -11.53
N ILE A 33 12.16 -14.08 -12.26
CA ILE A 33 11.00 -13.61 -13.03
C ILE A 33 9.81 -13.33 -12.11
N GLU A 34 9.51 -14.19 -11.13
CA GLU A 34 8.47 -13.92 -10.14
C GLU A 34 8.76 -12.62 -9.38
N ASN A 35 10.00 -12.40 -8.94
CA ASN A 35 10.39 -11.15 -8.28
C ASN A 35 10.29 -9.93 -9.19
N TYR A 36 10.61 -10.07 -10.48
CA TYR A 36 10.47 -9.00 -11.46
C TYR A 36 9.00 -8.64 -11.72
N LEU A 37 8.14 -9.64 -11.92
CA LEU A 37 6.70 -9.46 -12.12
C LEU A 37 6.04 -8.87 -10.87
N PHE A 38 6.43 -9.34 -9.69
CA PHE A 38 5.97 -8.79 -8.41
C PHE A 38 6.34 -7.31 -8.27
N GLY A 39 7.59 -6.97 -8.58
CA GLY A 39 8.06 -5.58 -8.59
C GLY A 39 7.29 -4.71 -9.59
N ALA A 40 6.96 -5.26 -10.77
CA ALA A 40 6.16 -4.56 -11.78
C ALA A 40 4.73 -4.29 -11.32
N THR A 41 4.07 -5.26 -10.68
CA THR A 41 2.71 -5.11 -10.13
C THR A 41 2.65 -4.07 -9.01
N ILE A 42 3.63 -4.10 -8.08
CA ILE A 42 3.74 -3.08 -7.03
C ILE A 42 3.95 -1.69 -7.65
N SER A 43 4.87 -1.58 -8.61
CA SER A 43 5.14 -0.30 -9.26
C SER A 43 3.90 0.26 -9.96
N ALA A 44 3.13 -0.59 -10.66
CA ALA A 44 1.89 -0.18 -11.31
C ALA A 44 0.83 0.28 -10.29
N ALA A 45 0.65 -0.47 -9.20
CA ALA A 45 -0.30 -0.10 -8.15
C ALA A 45 0.10 1.20 -7.42
N LEU A 46 1.41 1.42 -7.21
CA LEU A 46 1.93 2.68 -6.66
C LEU A 46 1.66 3.85 -7.61
N SER A 47 1.92 3.70 -8.90
CA SER A 47 1.61 4.74 -9.89
C SER A 47 0.13 5.08 -9.97
N GLU A 48 -0.75 4.09 -9.81
CA GLU A 48 -2.19 4.32 -9.80
C GLU A 48 -2.63 5.13 -8.58
N ILE A 49 -2.14 4.81 -7.38
CA ILE A 49 -2.49 5.61 -6.20
C ILE A 49 -1.81 6.98 -6.17
N GLU A 50 -0.77 7.21 -6.97
CA GLU A 50 -0.19 8.54 -7.18
C GLU A 50 -1.15 9.48 -7.93
N GLU A 51 -2.11 8.95 -8.71
CA GLU A 51 -3.12 9.76 -9.38
C GLU A 51 -4.08 10.43 -8.37
N PHE A 52 -4.17 9.91 -7.14
CA PHE A 52 -4.96 10.51 -6.06
C PHE A 52 -4.21 11.57 -5.27
N LEU A 53 -2.95 11.90 -5.59
CA LEU A 53 -2.22 12.96 -4.89
C LEU A 53 -2.98 14.29 -5.00
N GLY A 54 -3.21 14.93 -3.86
CA GLY A 54 -3.99 16.16 -3.74
C GLY A 54 -5.48 15.95 -3.45
N THR A 55 -6.02 14.73 -3.56
CA THR A 55 -7.40 14.40 -3.19
C THR A 55 -7.65 14.67 -1.71
N ASP A 56 -8.80 15.24 -1.37
CA ASP A 56 -9.14 15.64 0.00
C ASP A 56 -9.26 14.43 0.94
N TYR A 57 -8.74 14.59 2.16
CA TYR A 57 -8.91 13.62 3.24
C TYR A 57 -10.31 13.75 3.83
N GLU A 58 -11.15 12.76 3.59
CA GLU A 58 -12.41 12.56 4.30
C GLU A 58 -12.83 11.09 4.16
N GLN A 59 -13.37 10.53 5.25
CA GLN A 59 -13.94 9.20 5.22
C GLN A 59 -15.24 9.22 4.42
N GLN A 60 -15.32 8.43 3.35
CA GLN A 60 -16.56 8.30 2.59
C GLN A 60 -17.62 7.51 3.38
N PRO A 61 -18.92 7.81 3.21
CA PRO A 61 -19.99 7.06 3.85
C PRO A 61 -20.39 5.82 3.05
N GLY A 62 -20.81 4.76 3.76
CA GLY A 62 -21.50 3.62 3.15
C GLY A 62 -20.71 2.94 2.02
N SER A 63 -21.38 2.73 0.88
CA SER A 63 -20.80 2.05 -0.27
C SER A 63 -19.72 2.86 -0.99
N LEU A 64 -19.71 4.20 -0.85
CA LEU A 64 -18.70 5.05 -1.48
C LEU A 64 -17.27 4.73 -0.98
N ARG A 65 -17.14 4.07 0.17
CA ARG A 65 -15.83 3.61 0.68
C ARG A 65 -15.09 2.66 -0.26
N TYR A 66 -15.85 1.84 -0.99
CA TYR A 66 -15.31 0.74 -1.81
C TYR A 66 -15.80 0.78 -3.26
N ASP A 67 -16.53 1.82 -3.66
CA ASP A 67 -16.95 2.06 -5.04
C ASP A 67 -15.84 2.79 -5.83
N THR A 68 -15.93 2.75 -7.16
CA THR A 68 -14.96 3.33 -8.11
C THR A 68 -15.57 4.46 -8.95
N THR A 69 -16.75 4.95 -8.57
CA THR A 69 -17.39 6.11 -9.20
C THR A 69 -16.61 7.39 -8.91
N GLU A 70 -16.76 8.42 -9.75
CA GLU A 70 -16.14 9.74 -9.53
C GLU A 70 -16.47 10.31 -8.14
N GLN A 71 -17.71 10.14 -7.68
CA GLN A 71 -18.15 10.53 -6.35
C GLN A 71 -17.41 9.78 -5.22
N ALA A 72 -17.17 8.49 -5.40
CA ALA A 72 -16.43 7.68 -4.43
C ALA A 72 -14.95 8.05 -4.36
N LEU A 73 -14.39 8.56 -5.45
CA LEU A 73 -12.97 8.91 -5.57
C LEU A 73 -12.67 10.40 -5.25
N GLU A 74 -13.71 11.24 -5.10
CA GLU A 74 -13.57 12.66 -4.77
C GLU A 74 -12.85 12.90 -3.43
N LYS A 75 -13.00 11.97 -2.48
CA LYS A 75 -12.42 12.03 -1.14
C LYS A 75 -12.07 10.64 -0.64
N MET A 76 -11.10 10.57 0.27
CA MET A 76 -10.63 9.28 0.77
C MET A 76 -9.93 9.38 2.12
N ASP A 77 -10.21 8.44 3.04
CA ASP A 77 -9.40 8.25 4.24
C ASP A 77 -8.19 7.32 4.02
N CYS A 78 -7.34 7.20 5.05
CA CYS A 78 -6.11 6.41 4.97
C CYS A 78 -6.35 4.94 4.64
N SER A 79 -7.43 4.35 5.17
CA SER A 79 -7.77 2.95 4.94
C SER A 79 -8.39 2.71 3.58
N GLU A 80 -9.16 3.66 3.06
CA GLU A 80 -9.76 3.61 1.72
C GLU A 80 -8.70 3.70 0.61
N LEU A 81 -7.66 4.50 0.83
CA LEU A 81 -6.50 4.60 -0.06
C LEU A 81 -5.73 3.27 -0.11
N VAL A 82 -5.43 2.71 1.06
CA VAL A 82 -4.76 1.41 1.16
C VAL A 82 -5.62 0.29 0.56
N ALA A 83 -6.94 0.30 0.76
CA ALA A 83 -7.83 -0.71 0.18
C ALA A 83 -7.77 -0.71 -1.36
N ARG A 84 -7.73 0.47 -2.00
CA ARG A 84 -7.58 0.59 -3.46
C ARG A 84 -6.20 0.14 -3.94
N PHE A 85 -5.14 0.50 -3.21
CA PHE A 85 -3.81 -0.05 -3.47
C PHE A 85 -3.82 -1.59 -3.43
N LEU A 86 -4.45 -2.18 -2.41
CA LEU A 86 -4.54 -3.62 -2.22
C LEU A 86 -5.39 -4.31 -3.30
N GLN A 87 -6.50 -3.68 -3.72
CA GLN A 87 -7.30 -4.15 -4.85
C GLN A 87 -6.40 -4.35 -6.07
N LYS A 88 -5.61 -3.32 -6.40
CA LYS A 88 -4.79 -3.35 -7.60
C LYS A 88 -3.62 -4.31 -7.48
N VAL A 89 -2.83 -4.20 -6.41
CA VAL A 89 -1.62 -5.01 -6.26
C VAL A 89 -1.95 -6.49 -6.11
N CYS A 90 -3.06 -6.84 -5.44
CA CYS A 90 -3.45 -8.24 -5.26
C CYS A 90 -4.39 -8.77 -6.35
N GLY A 91 -4.74 -7.95 -7.35
CA GLY A 91 -5.62 -8.36 -8.46
C GLY A 91 -7.05 -8.71 -8.02
N LEU A 92 -7.57 -8.03 -7.00
CA LEU A 92 -8.91 -8.27 -6.48
C LEU A 92 -9.97 -7.66 -7.41
N GLU A 93 -11.07 -8.37 -7.63
CA GLU A 93 -12.18 -7.88 -8.48
C GLU A 93 -12.82 -6.61 -7.91
N GLU A 94 -12.91 -6.52 -6.57
CA GLU A 94 -13.53 -5.42 -5.85
C GLU A 94 -12.58 -4.84 -4.79
N VAL A 95 -12.77 -3.57 -4.42
CA VAL A 95 -12.07 -2.96 -3.29
C VAL A 95 -12.41 -3.74 -2.02
N PRO A 96 -11.42 -4.19 -1.22
CA PRO A 96 -11.66 -4.90 0.02
C PRO A 96 -12.66 -4.16 0.92
N HIS A 97 -13.74 -4.86 1.30
CA HIS A 97 -14.75 -4.30 2.18
C HIS A 97 -15.25 -5.37 3.19
N PRO A 98 -15.50 -4.99 4.45
CA PRO A 98 -15.09 -3.74 5.10
C PRO A 98 -13.56 -3.67 5.28
N PHE A 99 -12.98 -2.48 5.12
CA PHE A 99 -11.55 -2.23 5.36
C PHE A 99 -11.36 -0.95 6.18
N TYR A 100 -10.79 -1.12 7.38
CA TYR A 100 -10.50 -0.08 8.37
C TYR A 100 -9.19 -0.44 9.07
N THR A 101 -8.47 0.55 9.61
CA THR A 101 -7.23 0.32 10.39
C THR A 101 -7.46 -0.62 11.59
N SER A 102 -8.63 -0.56 12.23
CA SER A 102 -9.01 -1.47 13.32
C SER A 102 -9.31 -2.90 12.86
N LEU A 103 -9.77 -3.08 11.61
CA LEU A 103 -9.91 -4.41 11.01
C LEU A 103 -8.55 -4.98 10.62
N MET A 104 -7.62 -4.17 10.11
CA MET A 104 -6.24 -4.60 9.88
C MET A 104 -5.56 -5.06 11.17
N LEU A 105 -5.81 -4.37 12.29
CA LEU A 105 -5.33 -4.81 13.60
C LEU A 105 -5.96 -6.15 14.03
N SER A 106 -7.26 -6.32 13.77
CA SER A 106 -7.97 -7.56 14.11
C SER A 106 -7.53 -8.73 13.24
N SER A 107 -7.18 -8.46 11.97
CA SER A 107 -6.69 -9.48 11.03
C SER A 107 -5.36 -10.07 11.47
N MET A 108 -4.52 -9.32 12.19
CA MET A 108 -3.32 -9.89 12.82
C MET A 108 -3.62 -11.04 13.78
N ARG A 109 -4.85 -11.11 14.33
CA ARG A 109 -5.26 -12.12 15.31
C ARG A 109 -6.02 -13.30 14.69
N ASP A 110 -6.86 -13.02 13.70
CA ASP A 110 -7.76 -14.01 13.10
C ASP A 110 -7.41 -14.40 11.65
N GLY A 111 -6.39 -13.76 11.07
CA GLY A 111 -5.87 -14.08 9.74
C GLY A 111 -6.78 -13.73 8.58
N ARG A 112 -7.86 -12.96 8.79
CA ARG A 112 -8.87 -12.69 7.72
C ARG A 112 -8.32 -12.00 6.47
N PHE A 113 -7.17 -11.34 6.55
CA PHE A 113 -6.51 -10.69 5.42
C PHE A 113 -5.28 -11.45 4.92
N ASP A 114 -4.91 -12.57 5.54
CA ASP A 114 -3.66 -13.29 5.24
C ASP A 114 -3.58 -13.80 3.80
N SER A 115 -4.71 -13.90 3.10
CA SER A 115 -4.76 -14.27 1.69
C SER A 115 -4.26 -13.16 0.75
N PHE A 116 -4.23 -11.90 1.19
CA PHE A 116 -3.83 -10.76 0.35
C PHE A 116 -2.96 -9.71 1.07
N LEU A 117 -2.82 -9.76 2.39
CA LEU A 117 -2.01 -8.82 3.19
C LEU A 117 -1.54 -9.50 4.48
N GLN A 118 -0.22 -9.65 4.65
CA GLN A 118 0.37 -10.35 5.78
C GLN A 118 1.25 -9.43 6.63
N HIS A 119 1.25 -9.63 7.94
CA HIS A 119 2.19 -8.93 8.82
C HIS A 119 3.63 -9.34 8.50
N VAL A 120 4.51 -8.34 8.34
CA VAL A 120 5.93 -8.59 8.12
C VAL A 120 6.57 -8.93 9.45
N LYS A 121 7.13 -10.13 9.55
CA LYS A 121 7.74 -10.64 10.77
C LYS A 121 8.79 -9.67 11.34
N ASN A 122 8.69 -9.39 12.64
CA ASN A 122 9.57 -8.50 13.40
C ASN A 122 9.56 -7.03 12.94
N SER A 123 8.59 -6.62 12.12
CA SER A 123 8.52 -5.23 11.63
C SER A 123 8.12 -4.20 12.70
N GLU A 124 7.70 -4.67 13.87
CA GLU A 124 7.46 -3.89 15.07
C GLU A 124 8.75 -3.45 15.79
N GLU A 125 9.90 -4.05 15.47
CA GLU A 125 11.16 -3.85 16.19
C GLU A 125 11.97 -2.62 15.68
N GLU A 126 12.76 -2.00 16.57
CA GLU A 126 13.53 -0.78 16.25
C GLU A 126 14.58 -0.98 15.17
N ASP A 127 15.11 -2.19 15.02
CA ASP A 127 16.21 -2.52 14.12
C ASP A 127 15.73 -3.12 12.78
N PHE A 128 14.42 -3.24 12.58
CA PHE A 128 13.85 -3.74 11.34
C PHE A 128 14.20 -2.84 10.16
N LYS A 129 14.82 -3.40 9.11
CA LYS A 129 15.28 -2.68 7.91
C LYS A 129 14.90 -3.33 6.58
N ASP A 130 14.12 -4.42 6.58
CA ASP A 130 13.61 -5.05 5.35
C ASP A 130 12.30 -4.39 4.87
N ILE A 131 12.32 -3.07 4.80
CA ILE A 131 11.21 -2.23 4.34
C ILE A 131 11.27 -2.16 2.82
N ARG A 132 10.15 -2.44 2.14
CA ARG A 132 10.07 -2.52 0.69
C ARG A 132 8.96 -1.61 0.14
N PRO A 133 9.09 -1.10 -1.09
CA PRO A 133 7.97 -0.50 -1.80
C PRO A 133 6.74 -1.44 -1.77
N GLY A 134 5.56 -0.87 -1.56
CA GLY A 134 4.31 -1.61 -1.41
C GLY A 134 4.01 -2.12 0.00
N ASP A 135 4.98 -2.09 0.93
CA ASP A 135 4.67 -2.37 2.34
C ASP A 135 3.68 -1.33 2.88
N VAL A 136 2.73 -1.77 3.68
CA VAL A 136 1.71 -0.94 4.33
C VAL A 136 2.10 -0.78 5.80
N PHE A 137 2.37 0.45 6.25
CA PHE A 137 2.66 0.68 7.67
C PHE A 137 1.36 0.79 8.46
N LEU A 138 1.37 0.39 9.74
CA LEU A 138 0.22 0.58 10.63
C LEU A 138 0.67 1.04 12.01
N TRP A 139 -0.01 2.06 12.53
CA TRP A 139 -0.07 2.30 13.97
C TRP A 139 -1.52 2.45 14.41
N SER A 140 -1.81 2.02 15.64
CA SER A 140 -3.12 2.13 16.26
C SER A 140 -3.00 2.15 17.78
N ARG A 141 -3.58 3.20 18.38
CA ARG A 141 -3.71 3.36 19.84
C ARG A 141 -5.03 2.80 20.36
N SER A 142 -6.06 2.80 19.51
CA SER A 142 -7.38 2.22 19.82
C SER A 142 -8.13 1.84 18.53
N SER A 143 -9.31 1.22 18.66
CA SER A 143 -10.14 0.81 17.51
C SER A 143 -10.67 1.97 16.66
N SER A 144 -10.62 3.21 17.14
CA SER A 144 -11.03 4.42 16.43
C SER A 144 -9.88 5.40 16.19
N ASP A 145 -8.65 5.00 16.53
CA ASP A 145 -7.45 5.83 16.43
C ASP A 145 -6.29 5.00 15.91
N GLY A 146 -6.10 5.09 14.60
CA GLY A 146 -5.04 4.44 13.87
C GLY A 146 -4.89 5.05 12.49
N HIS A 147 -3.72 4.86 11.89
CA HIS A 147 -3.38 5.40 10.59
C HIS A 147 -2.52 4.40 9.83
N THR A 148 -2.57 4.52 8.52
CA THR A 148 -1.90 3.61 7.59
C THR A 148 -1.53 4.35 6.32
N GLY A 149 -0.56 3.81 5.58
CA GLY A 149 -0.17 4.30 4.27
C GLY A 149 0.76 3.30 3.60
N VAL A 150 1.07 3.56 2.33
CA VAL A 150 1.83 2.64 1.48
C VAL A 150 3.25 3.18 1.31
N VAL A 151 4.26 2.35 1.56
CA VAL A 151 5.67 2.67 1.35
C VAL A 151 5.94 2.77 -0.15
N VAL A 152 6.55 3.87 -0.56
CA VAL A 152 7.08 4.08 -1.92
C VAL A 152 8.56 3.70 -1.97
N SER A 153 9.33 4.07 -0.95
CA SER A 153 10.76 3.78 -0.89
C SER A 153 11.31 3.83 0.53
N TYR A 154 12.45 3.15 0.74
CA TYR A 154 13.24 3.23 1.96
C TYR A 154 14.70 3.51 1.60
N ASP A 155 15.21 4.67 2.04
CA ASP A 155 16.61 5.06 1.91
C ASP A 155 17.38 4.61 3.16
N LYS A 156 18.27 3.63 2.97
CA LYS A 156 19.09 3.05 4.04
C LYS A 156 20.21 3.98 4.52
N GLU A 157 20.67 4.90 3.68
CA GLU A 157 21.75 5.83 4.02
C GLU A 157 21.23 6.95 4.92
N THR A 158 20.03 7.44 4.65
CA THR A 158 19.40 8.51 5.45
C THR A 158 18.42 8.00 6.51
N ASP A 159 18.16 6.68 6.54
CA ASP A 159 17.18 5.99 7.39
C ASP A 159 15.76 6.58 7.28
N LYS A 160 15.36 6.92 6.05
CA LYS A 160 14.08 7.58 5.75
C LYS A 160 13.18 6.71 4.88
N VAL A 161 11.90 6.70 5.23
CA VAL A 161 10.84 6.01 4.50
C VAL A 161 9.97 7.06 3.82
N THR A 162 9.78 6.92 2.52
CA THR A 162 8.80 7.72 1.76
C THR A 162 7.53 6.90 1.63
N VAL A 163 6.38 7.51 1.91
CA VAL A 163 5.06 6.88 1.85
C VAL A 163 4.09 7.72 1.03
N ILE A 164 3.04 7.09 0.51
CA ILE A 164 1.80 7.73 0.06
C ILE A 164 0.72 7.43 1.10
N GLU A 165 0.05 8.46 1.58
CA GLU A 165 -0.94 8.37 2.64
C GLU A 165 -2.04 9.42 2.47
N ALA A 166 -3.25 9.13 2.94
CA ALA A 166 -4.29 10.12 3.14
C ALA A 166 -4.24 10.61 4.59
N ILE A 167 -3.94 11.87 4.82
CA ILE A 167 -3.71 12.40 6.17
C ILE A 167 -4.52 13.66 6.45
N GLY A 168 -5.18 13.67 7.61
CA GLY A 168 -6.05 14.77 8.03
C GLY A 168 -5.31 16.05 8.41
N SER A 169 -6.07 17.05 8.84
CA SER A 169 -5.60 18.43 9.10
C SER A 169 -4.51 18.56 10.18
N LEU A 170 -4.39 17.59 11.10
CA LEU A 170 -3.31 17.54 12.09
C LEU A 170 -1.93 17.31 11.46
N GLY A 171 -1.89 16.71 10.26
CA GLY A 171 -0.65 16.38 9.56
C GLY A 171 0.14 15.28 10.25
N ALA A 172 1.36 15.07 9.76
CA ALA A 172 2.24 14.03 10.23
C ALA A 172 3.06 14.46 11.45
N SER A 173 3.39 13.50 12.32
CA SER A 173 4.25 13.71 13.48
C SER A 173 5.66 14.23 13.13
N GLU A 174 6.10 14.06 11.88
CA GLU A 174 7.38 14.53 11.35
C GLU A 174 7.18 15.45 10.12
N GLU A 175 6.14 16.29 10.16
CA GLU A 175 5.70 17.16 9.06
C GLU A 175 6.85 17.91 8.36
N SER A 176 7.82 18.41 9.13
CA SER A 176 8.96 19.18 8.60
C SER A 176 9.79 18.44 7.56
N LEU A 177 9.77 17.11 7.55
CA LEU A 177 10.48 16.31 6.54
C LEU A 177 9.78 16.33 5.17
N SER A 178 8.50 16.70 5.13
CA SER A 178 7.64 16.60 3.93
C SER A 178 7.19 17.95 3.38
N LYS A 179 7.33 19.04 4.16
CA LYS A 179 6.82 20.38 3.79
C LYS A 179 7.38 20.95 2.49
N ASP A 180 8.61 20.58 2.16
CA ASP A 180 9.31 21.09 0.98
C ASP A 180 9.19 20.12 -0.22
N LEU A 181 8.39 19.06 -0.10
CA LEU A 181 8.10 18.17 -1.23
C LEU A 181 7.15 18.85 -2.20
N ASP A 182 7.39 18.60 -3.49
CA ASP A 182 6.45 18.99 -4.53
C ASP A 182 5.10 18.28 -4.32
N GLY A 183 4.01 19.02 -4.54
CA GLY A 183 2.65 18.52 -4.26
C GLY A 183 2.29 18.41 -2.78
N TYR A 184 3.06 18.99 -1.85
CA TYR A 184 2.68 19.05 -0.44
C TYR A 184 1.34 19.79 -0.26
N CYS A 185 0.40 19.13 0.41
CA CYS A 185 -0.87 19.68 0.85
C CYS A 185 -1.17 19.24 2.30
N LYS A 186 -2.17 19.85 2.93
CA LYS A 186 -2.71 19.42 4.23
C LYS A 186 -4.11 18.88 4.03
N SER A 187 -4.51 17.92 4.88
CA SER A 187 -5.84 17.31 4.83
C SER A 187 -6.12 16.67 3.46
N CYS A 188 -5.16 15.91 2.95
CA CYS A 188 -5.19 15.36 1.59
C CYS A 188 -4.40 14.04 1.51
N ILE A 189 -4.49 13.38 0.36
CA ILE A 189 -3.54 12.35 -0.06
C ILE A 189 -2.26 13.02 -0.55
N ARG A 190 -1.12 12.58 -0.02
CA ARG A 190 0.19 13.15 -0.37
C ARG A 190 1.32 12.14 -0.18
N LYS A 191 2.50 12.52 -0.69
CA LYS A 191 3.76 11.91 -0.30
C LYS A 191 4.25 12.49 1.02
N SER A 192 4.70 11.63 1.92
CA SER A 192 5.32 12.01 3.19
C SER A 192 6.64 11.27 3.39
N ILE A 193 7.59 11.92 4.06
CA ILE A 193 8.87 11.35 4.46
C ILE A 193 8.91 11.23 5.98
N TYR A 194 9.27 10.05 6.46
CA TYR A 194 9.43 9.74 7.88
C TYR A 194 10.81 9.19 8.17
N THR A 195 11.33 9.48 9.37
CA THR A 195 12.47 8.72 9.87
C THR A 195 11.95 7.36 10.32
N ARG A 196 12.65 6.28 9.96
CA ARG A 196 12.23 4.91 10.31
C ARG A 196 12.03 4.73 11.82
N THR A 197 12.94 5.26 12.62
CA THR A 197 12.86 5.31 14.10
C THR A 197 12.12 6.55 14.63
N GLY A 198 11.35 7.22 13.77
CA GLY A 198 10.72 8.51 14.03
C GLY A 198 9.34 8.40 14.67
N LYS A 199 8.77 9.56 15.03
CA LYS A 199 7.46 9.64 15.72
C LYS A 199 6.27 9.29 14.84
N ALA A 200 6.45 9.21 13.52
CA ALA A 200 5.41 8.78 12.59
C ALA A 200 5.41 7.26 12.38
N LEU A 201 6.49 6.56 12.71
CA LEU A 201 6.70 5.13 12.50
C LEU A 201 7.02 4.43 13.83
N TYR A 202 8.22 3.86 14.01
CA TYR A 202 8.56 3.02 15.15
C TYR A 202 8.30 3.68 16.52
N LYS A 203 8.63 4.97 16.69
CA LYS A 203 8.39 5.69 17.96
C LYS A 203 6.96 6.21 18.09
N HIS A 204 6.09 5.97 17.12
CA HIS A 204 4.68 6.28 17.26
C HIS A 204 4.07 5.39 18.34
N GLU A 205 3.30 5.99 19.25
CA GLU A 205 2.52 5.23 20.21
C GLU A 205 1.52 4.32 19.47
N GLY A 206 1.60 3.01 19.66
CA GLY A 206 0.73 2.06 18.97
C GLY A 206 1.26 1.55 17.63
N TRP A 207 2.55 1.75 17.31
CA TRP A 207 3.22 1.07 16.18
C TRP A 207 2.92 -0.43 16.14
N LYS A 208 2.55 -0.95 14.97
CA LYS A 208 2.25 -2.37 14.73
C LYS A 208 3.19 -3.02 13.71
N GLY A 209 4.03 -2.22 13.05
CA GLY A 209 4.91 -2.70 12.01
C GLY A 209 4.39 -2.47 10.60
N TYR A 210 4.95 -3.24 9.69
CA TYR A 210 4.65 -3.23 8.27
C TYR A 210 3.86 -4.49 7.89
N PHE A 211 3.04 -4.36 6.86
CA PHE A 211 2.25 -5.43 6.27
C PHE A 211 2.58 -5.49 4.79
N ARG A 212 2.76 -6.69 4.25
CA ARG A 212 3.16 -6.90 2.87
C ARG A 212 2.00 -7.50 2.08
N PRO A 213 1.61 -6.89 0.95
CA PRO A 213 0.63 -7.49 0.07
C PRO A 213 1.09 -8.87 -0.40
N VAL A 214 0.14 -9.79 -0.49
CA VAL A 214 0.32 -11.10 -1.10
C VAL A 214 -0.31 -11.03 -2.48
N THR A 215 0.51 -10.97 -3.52
CA THR A 215 0.02 -11.16 -4.88
C THR A 215 -0.29 -12.64 -5.05
N THR A 216 -1.54 -12.99 -5.33
CA THR A 216 -1.90 -14.36 -5.66
C THR A 216 -1.15 -14.80 -6.93
N LYS A 217 -0.63 -16.03 -6.92
CA LYS A 217 -0.04 -16.72 -8.06
C LYS A 217 -1.07 -17.04 -9.13
#